data_AF-A0A397TLL3-F1
#
_entry.id   AF-A0A397TLL3-F1
#
_cell.length_a   1.000
_cell.length_b   1.000
_cell.length_c   1.000
_cell.angle_alpha   90.00
_cell.angle_beta   90.00
_cell.angle_gamma   90.00
#
_symmetry.space_group_name_H-M   'P 1'
#
loop_
_entity.id
_entity.type
_entity.pdbx_description
1 polymer ?
#
loop_
_entity_poly.entity_id
_entity_poly.type
_entity_poly.pdbx_seq_one_letter_code
_entity_poly.pdbx_strand_id
1 'polypeptide(L)'
;MYANSVIRPLLDITKRAQETKNILFYERDKVQGICEEINLLKQETENLNDNNNEYSSQERIYVYNTIQKKELNAIQLYHFQRIQKNKEAASRETRLAQNELNRLSDRERSFYNKYEQLIHNYKSKCPESLYISNELHAPRKPYVIVRVIENVGEVMTNNGIIELLKGSQTMVREADSNIAKLIRLGYLKKIDSY
;
A
#
# COMPACT_ATOMS: atom_id res chain seq x y z
N MET A 1 28.89 -14.03 10.45
CA MET A 1 27.59 -14.64 10.80
C MET A 1 26.56 -13.61 11.34
N TYR A 2 26.91 -12.31 11.40
CA TYR A 2 26.09 -11.25 12.02
C TYR A 2 24.77 -10.93 11.28
N ALA A 3 24.79 -10.68 9.96
CA ALA A 3 23.65 -10.09 9.26
C ALA A 3 22.40 -10.99 8.98
N ASN A 4 22.35 -12.28 9.34
CA ASN A 4 21.32 -13.18 8.79
C ASN A 4 20.09 -13.43 9.69
N SER A 5 20.17 -13.17 11.00
CA SER A 5 19.10 -13.56 11.92
C SER A 5 17.84 -12.69 11.77
N VAL A 6 18.01 -11.37 11.68
CA VAL A 6 16.87 -10.42 11.66
C VAL A 6 16.57 -9.87 10.26
N ILE A 7 17.58 -9.71 9.41
CA ILE A 7 17.40 -9.18 8.04
C ILE A 7 16.57 -10.11 7.17
N ARG A 8 16.85 -11.42 7.18
CA ARG A 8 16.16 -12.40 6.33
C ARG A 8 14.64 -12.41 6.59
N PRO A 9 14.17 -12.51 7.85
CA PRO A 9 12.75 -12.38 8.14
C PRO A 9 12.12 -11.10 7.62
N LEU A 10 12.81 -9.95 7.74
CA LEU A 10 12.29 -8.66 7.27
C LEU A 10 12.16 -8.63 5.74
N LEU A 11 13.14 -9.18 5.03
CA LEU A 11 13.09 -9.30 3.57
C LEU A 11 11.97 -10.23 3.11
N ASP A 12 11.77 -11.37 3.78
CA ASP A 12 10.71 -12.31 3.42
C ASP A 12 9.32 -11.73 3.70
N ILE A 13 9.17 -10.93 4.77
CA ILE A 13 7.95 -10.15 5.01
C ILE A 13 7.74 -9.12 3.91
N THR A 14 8.81 -8.45 3.46
CA THR A 14 8.73 -7.45 2.39
C THR A 14 8.28 -8.08 1.07
N LYS A 15 8.83 -9.25 0.72
CA LYS A 15 8.43 -10.02 -0.47
C LYS A 15 6.97 -10.45 -0.39
N ARG A 16 6.55 -11.02 0.75
CA ARG A 16 5.14 -11.39 0.97
C ARG A 16 4.22 -10.19 0.89
N ALA A 17 4.62 -9.05 1.47
CA ALA A 17 3.84 -7.81 1.41
C ALA A 17 3.61 -7.35 -0.03
N GLN A 18 4.59 -7.54 -0.92
CA GLN A 18 4.47 -7.20 -2.33
C GLN A 18 3.38 -8.01 -3.03
N GLU A 19 3.34 -9.32 -2.81
CA GLU A 19 2.37 -10.25 -3.41
C GLU A 19 0.95 -10.07 -2.83
N THR A 20 0.84 -9.69 -1.55
CA THR A 20 -0.46 -9.52 -0.90
C THR A 20 -1.15 -8.21 -1.29
N LYS A 21 -2.49 -8.26 -1.40
CA LYS A 21 -3.35 -7.07 -1.60
C LYS A 21 -3.59 -6.27 -0.32
N ASN A 22 -3.42 -6.91 0.85
CA ASN A 22 -3.71 -6.34 2.15
C ASN A 22 -2.45 -5.75 2.79
N ILE A 23 -2.63 -4.71 3.61
CA ILE A 23 -1.55 -4.13 4.40
C ILE A 23 -1.24 -5.10 5.56
N LEU A 24 0.04 -5.48 5.68
CA LEU A 24 0.57 -6.29 6.78
C LEU A 24 0.91 -5.42 7.99
N PHE A 25 0.99 -6.05 9.17
CA PHE A 25 1.40 -5.37 10.40
C PHE A 25 2.81 -4.79 10.29
N TYR A 26 3.00 -3.63 10.94
CA TYR A 26 4.31 -3.01 11.04
C TYR A 26 5.20 -3.79 12.03
N GLU A 27 6.30 -4.32 11.52
CA GLU A 27 7.29 -5.08 12.27
C GLU A 27 8.22 -4.18 13.09
N ARG A 28 7.70 -3.56 14.16
CA ARG A 28 8.47 -2.65 15.03
C ARG A 28 9.70 -3.32 15.61
N ASP A 29 9.55 -4.50 16.18
CA ASP A 29 10.62 -5.19 16.92
C ASP A 29 11.79 -5.54 16.00
N LYS A 30 11.51 -6.00 14.77
CA LYS A 30 12.54 -6.33 13.78
C LYS A 30 13.29 -5.09 13.31
N VAL A 31 12.57 -4.00 13.03
CA VAL A 31 13.20 -2.73 12.63
C VAL A 31 14.05 -2.19 13.76
N GLN A 32 13.54 -2.20 15.00
CA GLN A 32 14.28 -1.75 16.16
C GLN A 32 15.54 -2.58 16.40
N GLY A 33 15.46 -3.91 16.33
CA GLY A 33 16.62 -4.79 16.50
C GLY A 33 17.72 -4.52 15.47
N ILE A 34 17.36 -4.29 14.21
CA ILE A 34 18.36 -3.92 13.17
C ILE A 34 18.93 -2.52 13.45
N CYS A 35 18.11 -1.54 13.88
CA CYS A 35 18.62 -0.22 14.25
C CYS A 35 19.60 -0.27 15.42
N GLU A 36 19.35 -1.11 16.42
CA GLU A 36 20.25 -1.34 17.55
C GLU A 36 21.56 -1.98 17.07
N GLU A 37 21.50 -2.99 16.19
CA GLU A 37 22.68 -3.61 15.57
C GLU A 37 23.54 -2.61 14.78
N ILE A 38 22.92 -1.78 13.93
CA ILE A 38 23.61 -0.72 13.20
C ILE A 38 24.32 0.24 14.16
N ASN A 39 23.67 0.64 15.25
CA ASN A 39 24.24 1.58 16.23
C ASN A 39 25.42 0.95 16.99
N LEU A 40 25.32 -0.33 17.36
CA LEU A 40 26.43 -1.06 17.99
C LEU A 40 27.63 -1.16 17.05
N LEU A 41 27.41 -1.56 15.80
CA LEU A 41 28.47 -1.63 14.79
C LEU A 41 29.10 -0.26 14.54
N LYS A 42 28.31 0.81 14.60
CA LYS A 42 28.80 2.18 14.45
C LYS A 42 29.74 2.57 15.60
N GLN A 43 29.36 2.28 16.85
CA GLN A 43 30.23 2.51 18.01
C GLN A 43 31.53 1.71 17.92
N GLU A 44 31.47 0.45 17.49
CA GLU A 44 32.68 -0.35 17.27
C GLU A 44 33.58 0.23 16.17
N THR A 45 33.01 0.72 15.07
CA THR A 45 33.82 1.39 14.02
C THR A 45 34.48 2.66 14.50
N GLU A 46 33.82 3.44 15.36
CA GLU A 46 34.38 4.66 15.97
C GLU A 46 35.56 4.31 16.89
N ASN A 47 35.39 3.31 17.77
CA ASN A 47 36.45 2.85 18.67
C ASN A 47 37.69 2.29 17.92
N LEU A 48 37.49 1.64 16.77
CA LEU A 48 38.58 1.11 15.95
C LEU A 48 39.34 2.20 15.20
N ASN A 49 38.67 3.30 14.82
CA ASN A 49 39.32 4.44 14.18
C ASN A 49 40.30 5.15 15.12
N ASP A 50 40.02 5.17 16.43
CA ASP A 50 40.87 5.82 17.43
C ASP A 50 42.15 5.01 17.76
N ASN A 51 42.18 3.72 17.42
CA ASN A 51 43.30 2.82 17.68
C ASN A 51 44.22 2.72 16.45
N ASN A 52 45.40 3.36 16.51
CA ASN A 52 46.42 3.50 15.44
C ASN A 52 47.05 2.20 14.85
N ASN A 53 46.43 1.03 14.97
CA ASN A 53 46.91 -0.20 14.31
C ASN A 53 46.38 -0.27 12.87
N GLU A 54 47.16 0.20 11.90
CA GLU A 54 46.67 0.59 10.57
C GLU A 54 46.00 -0.52 9.76
N TYR A 55 46.67 -1.64 9.47
CA TYR A 55 46.16 -2.58 8.46
C TYR A 55 44.97 -3.46 8.91
N SER A 56 45.06 -4.12 10.08
CA SER A 56 43.98 -5.03 10.52
C SER A 56 42.70 -4.29 10.95
N SER A 57 42.84 -3.05 11.44
CA SER A 57 41.69 -2.23 11.84
C SER A 57 40.91 -1.74 10.62
N GLN A 58 41.59 -1.38 9.53
CA GLN A 58 40.97 -0.96 8.28
C GLN A 58 40.11 -2.07 7.64
N GLU A 59 40.59 -3.32 7.63
CA GLU A 59 39.82 -4.46 7.13
C GLU A 59 38.53 -4.69 7.94
N ARG A 60 38.61 -4.60 9.28
CA ARG A 60 37.44 -4.74 10.16
C ARG A 60 36.44 -3.62 9.95
N ILE A 61 36.90 -2.37 9.87
CA ILE A 61 36.06 -1.20 9.58
C ILE A 61 35.33 -1.39 8.25
N TYR A 62 36.04 -1.86 7.21
CA TYR A 62 35.42 -2.13 5.91
C TYR A 62 34.29 -3.17 6.00
N VAL A 63 34.54 -4.28 6.73
CA VAL A 63 33.53 -5.33 6.95
C VAL A 63 32.32 -4.78 7.70
N TYR A 64 32.53 -4.02 8.77
CA TYR A 64 31.45 -3.44 9.57
C TYR A 64 30.62 -2.44 8.77
N ASN A 65 31.26 -1.54 8.04
CA ASN A 65 30.58 -0.60 7.14
C ASN A 65 29.77 -1.33 6.07
N THR A 66 30.28 -2.44 5.55
CA THR A 66 29.57 -3.27 4.57
C THR A 66 28.32 -3.92 5.17
N ILE A 67 28.39 -4.37 6.43
CA ILE A 67 27.24 -4.94 7.15
C ILE A 67 26.19 -3.87 7.43
N GLN A 68 26.58 -2.74 8.03
CA GLN A 68 25.69 -1.62 8.32
C GLN A 68 24.95 -1.14 7.05
N LYS A 69 25.67 -1.04 5.92
CA LYS A 69 25.06 -0.65 4.64
C LYS A 69 24.02 -1.66 4.16
N LYS A 70 24.26 -2.96 4.35
CA LYS A 70 23.30 -4.02 3.98
C LYS A 70 22.04 -3.97 4.84
N GLU A 71 22.21 -3.75 6.14
CA GLU A 71 21.11 -3.60 7.10
C GLU A 71 20.25 -2.37 6.82
N LEU A 72 20.91 -1.24 6.58
CA LEU A 72 20.24 0.00 6.20
C LEU A 72 19.42 -0.18 4.91
N ASN A 73 20.00 -0.82 3.89
CA ASN A 73 19.31 -1.09 2.64
C ASN A 73 18.07 -1.99 2.84
N ALA A 74 18.15 -2.97 3.73
CA ALA A 74 17.01 -3.84 4.03
C ALA A 74 15.86 -3.09 4.70
N ILE A 75 16.17 -2.23 5.69
CA ILE A 75 15.19 -1.34 6.33
C ILE A 75 14.56 -0.39 5.31
N GLN A 76 15.38 0.22 4.44
CA GLN A 76 14.91 1.14 3.40
C GLN A 76 13.96 0.45 2.42
N LEU A 77 14.32 -0.76 1.96
CA LEU A 77 13.49 -1.55 1.07
C LEU A 77 12.13 -1.89 1.71
N TYR A 78 12.14 -2.33 2.96
CA TYR A 78 10.92 -2.63 3.72
C TYR A 78 10.01 -1.40 3.84
N HIS A 79 10.56 -0.25 4.26
CA HIS A 79 9.78 0.99 4.38
C HIS A 79 9.30 1.52 3.03
N PHE A 80 10.13 1.44 1.98
CA PHE A 80 9.75 1.82 0.63
C PHE A 80 8.53 1.01 0.18
N GLN A 81 8.58 -0.32 0.32
CA GLN A 81 7.47 -1.20 -0.06
C GLN A 81 6.19 -0.87 0.71
N ARG A 82 6.30 -0.58 2.02
CA ARG A 82 5.15 -0.18 2.84
C ARG A 82 4.57 1.16 2.41
N ILE A 83 5.41 2.14 2.08
CA ILE A 83 4.96 3.42 1.54
C ILE A 83 4.21 3.22 0.22
N GLN A 84 4.70 2.36 -0.68
CA GLN A 84 3.99 2.05 -1.92
C GLN A 84 2.61 1.45 -1.65
N LYS A 85 2.51 0.47 -0.75
CA LYS A 85 1.21 -0.10 -0.35
C LYS A 85 0.27 0.93 0.28
N ASN A 86 0.80 1.85 1.08
CA ASN A 86 0.00 2.93 1.67
C ASN A 86 -0.49 3.92 0.62
N LYS A 87 0.32 4.22 -0.41
CA LYS A 87 -0.09 5.04 -1.56
C LYS A 87 -1.17 4.34 -2.37
N GLU A 88 -0.99 3.06 -2.69
CA GLU A 88 -1.99 2.23 -3.36
C GLU A 88 -3.31 2.25 -2.59
N ALA A 89 -3.25 2.07 -1.26
CA ALA A 89 -4.43 2.12 -0.40
C ALA A 89 -5.12 3.48 -0.37
N ALA A 90 -4.36 4.58 -0.33
CA ALA A 90 -4.92 5.94 -0.34
C ALA A 90 -5.51 6.34 -1.70
N SER A 91 -5.02 5.73 -2.79
CA SER A 91 -5.57 5.94 -4.12
C SER A 91 -6.95 5.30 -4.32
N ARG A 92 -7.27 4.26 -3.53
CA ARG A 92 -8.59 3.61 -3.51
C ARG A 92 -9.68 4.62 -3.13
N GLU A 93 -10.90 4.38 -3.59
CA GLU A 93 -12.05 5.22 -3.26
C GLU A 93 -12.57 4.97 -1.84
N THR A 94 -12.28 3.80 -1.30
CA THR A 94 -12.67 3.42 0.06
C THR A 94 -11.55 3.75 1.03
N ARG A 95 -11.88 4.50 2.08
CA ARG A 95 -10.98 4.77 3.20
C ARG A 95 -10.65 3.46 3.94
N LEU A 96 -9.42 3.34 4.43
CA LEU A 96 -9.00 2.19 5.22
C LEU A 96 -9.89 2.01 6.46
N ALA A 97 -10.26 0.77 6.74
CA ALA A 97 -10.99 0.43 7.96
C ALA A 97 -10.10 0.66 9.20
N GLN A 98 -10.70 0.88 10.37
CA GLN A 98 -9.94 1.09 11.61
C GLN A 98 -8.98 -0.08 11.91
N ASN A 99 -9.38 -1.31 11.59
CA ASN A 99 -8.54 -2.50 11.73
C ASN A 99 -7.28 -2.46 10.86
N GLU A 100 -7.35 -1.86 9.67
CA GLU A 100 -6.21 -1.71 8.76
C GLU A 100 -5.32 -0.56 9.19
N LEU A 101 -5.91 0.54 9.68
CA LEU A 101 -5.15 1.66 10.26
C LEU A 101 -4.31 1.22 11.46
N ASN A 102 -4.79 0.26 12.25
CA ASN A 102 -4.04 -0.30 13.39
C ASN A 102 -2.82 -1.15 12.96
N ARG A 103 -2.70 -1.51 11.67
CA ARG A 103 -1.54 -2.25 11.13
C ARG A 103 -0.39 -1.31 10.72
N LEU A 104 -0.66 -0.02 10.65
CA LEU A 104 0.31 1.02 10.31
C LEU A 104 1.07 1.47 11.55
N SER A 105 2.32 1.91 11.36
CA SER A 105 2.98 2.71 12.40
C SER A 105 2.36 4.11 12.48
N ASP A 106 2.56 4.82 13.59
CA ASP A 106 2.04 6.18 13.79
C ASP A 106 2.52 7.15 12.69
N ARG A 107 3.79 7.01 12.28
CA ARG A 107 4.40 7.79 11.20
C ARG A 107 3.74 7.48 9.86
N GLU A 108 3.49 6.20 9.58
CA GLU A 108 2.79 5.76 8.37
C GLU A 108 1.34 6.23 8.35
N ARG A 109 0.65 6.26 9.49
CA ARG A 109 -0.71 6.77 9.60
C ARG A 109 -0.77 8.28 9.30
N SER A 110 0.18 9.05 9.83
CA SER A 110 0.31 10.47 9.50
C SER A 110 0.58 10.69 8.01
N PHE A 111 1.46 9.89 7.41
CA PHE A 111 1.74 9.92 5.97
C PHE A 111 0.50 9.58 5.15
N TYR A 112 -0.22 8.50 5.49
CA TYR A 112 -1.44 8.07 4.81
C TYR A 112 -2.50 9.18 4.80
N ASN A 113 -2.81 9.77 5.97
CA ASN A 113 -3.81 10.82 6.06
C ASN A 113 -3.45 12.06 5.21
N LYS A 114 -2.17 12.47 5.22
CA LYS A 114 -1.69 13.60 4.41
C LYS A 114 -1.79 13.29 2.91
N TYR A 115 -1.45 12.07 2.52
CA TYR A 115 -1.48 11.66 1.12
C TYR A 115 -2.92 11.45 0.61
N GLU A 116 -3.81 10.90 1.43
CA GLU A 116 -5.25 10.81 1.18
C GLU A 116 -5.85 12.19 0.94
N GLN A 117 -5.56 13.17 1.81
CA GLN A 117 -5.99 14.56 1.64
C GLN A 117 -5.43 15.20 0.36
N LEU A 118 -4.16 14.94 0.03
CA LEU A 118 -3.54 15.43 -1.21
C LEU A 118 -4.27 14.89 -2.44
N ILE A 119 -4.54 13.58 -2.47
CA ILE A 119 -5.29 12.93 -3.55
C ILE A 119 -6.70 13.51 -3.64
N HIS A 120 -7.38 13.69 -2.50
CA HIS A 120 -8.73 14.26 -2.48
C HIS A 120 -8.74 15.68 -3.06
N ASN A 121 -7.82 16.54 -2.63
CA ASN A 121 -7.68 17.91 -3.13
C ASN A 121 -7.30 17.97 -4.61
N TYR A 122 -6.58 16.95 -5.10
CA TYR A 122 -6.27 16.83 -6.52
C TYR A 122 -7.52 16.41 -7.30
N LYS A 123 -8.21 15.35 -6.85
CA LYS A 123 -9.45 14.85 -7.46
C LYS A 123 -10.55 15.93 -7.51
N SER A 124 -10.69 16.76 -6.48
CA SER A 124 -11.70 17.82 -6.44
C SER A 124 -11.47 18.93 -7.46
N LYS A 125 -10.24 19.10 -7.96
CA LYS A 125 -9.91 20.08 -9.01
C LYS A 125 -10.08 19.51 -10.41
N CYS A 126 -10.21 18.19 -10.54
CA CYS A 126 -10.36 17.54 -11.83
C CYS A 126 -11.82 17.61 -12.29
N PRO A 127 -12.06 17.82 -13.60
CA PRO A 127 -13.41 17.77 -14.14
C PRO A 127 -14.01 16.38 -13.91
N GLU A 128 -15.31 16.32 -13.64
CA GLU A 128 -16.06 15.09 -13.33
C GLU A 128 -16.01 14.03 -14.45
N SER A 129 -15.65 14.46 -15.66
CA SER A 129 -15.42 13.59 -16.82
C SER A 129 -14.10 12.81 -16.79
N LEU A 130 -13.14 13.19 -15.94
CA LEU A 130 -11.82 12.61 -15.87
C LEU A 130 -11.66 11.74 -14.60
N TYR A 131 -11.96 10.44 -14.72
CA TYR A 131 -11.76 9.48 -13.64
C TYR A 131 -10.30 9.03 -13.56
N ILE A 132 -9.52 9.69 -12.68
CA ILE A 132 -8.08 9.42 -12.48
C ILE A 132 -7.83 8.22 -11.55
N SER A 133 -8.84 7.74 -10.81
CA SER A 133 -8.68 6.73 -9.76
C SER A 133 -8.55 5.28 -10.24
N ASN A 134 -8.47 4.99 -11.55
CA ASN A 134 -8.77 3.66 -12.06
C ASN A 134 -7.65 2.95 -12.82
N GLU A 135 -7.66 1.62 -12.73
CA GLU A 135 -7.13 0.75 -13.79
C GLU A 135 -8.03 0.92 -15.03
N LEU A 136 -7.45 1.40 -16.13
CA LEU A 136 -8.16 1.67 -17.37
C LEU A 136 -8.48 0.34 -18.07
N HIS A 137 -9.66 -0.23 -17.84
CA HIS A 137 -10.20 -1.27 -18.71
C HIS A 137 -11.07 -0.60 -19.78
N ALA A 138 -10.72 -0.82 -21.06
CA ALA A 138 -11.56 -0.34 -22.15
C ALA A 138 -12.92 -1.06 -22.10
N PRO A 139 -14.06 -0.34 -22.09
CA PRO A 139 -15.37 -0.97 -22.07
C PRO A 139 -15.56 -1.78 -23.36
N ARG A 140 -15.87 -3.07 -23.22
CA ARG A 140 -16.11 -3.97 -24.37
C ARG A 140 -17.50 -3.77 -24.97
N LYS A 141 -18.48 -3.41 -24.12
CA LYS A 141 -19.88 -3.18 -24.49
C LYS A 141 -20.39 -1.92 -23.77
N PRO A 142 -21.22 -1.10 -24.41
CA PRO A 142 -21.75 0.11 -23.78
C PRO A 142 -22.70 -0.18 -22.61
N TYR A 143 -23.33 -1.36 -22.62
CA TYR A 143 -24.24 -1.82 -21.59
C TYR A 143 -23.77 -3.15 -21.00
N VAL A 144 -23.96 -3.30 -19.69
CA VAL A 144 -23.61 -4.50 -18.93
C VAL A 144 -24.77 -4.88 -18.01
N ILE A 145 -24.95 -6.18 -17.80
CA ILE A 145 -25.91 -6.69 -16.81
C ILE A 145 -25.18 -6.77 -15.48
N VAL A 146 -25.73 -6.13 -14.46
CA VAL A 146 -25.21 -6.18 -13.09
C VAL A 146 -26.20 -6.88 -12.18
N ARG A 147 -25.68 -7.71 -11.26
CA ARG A 147 -26.43 -8.28 -10.14
C ARG A 147 -26.16 -7.46 -8.89
N VAL A 148 -27.23 -7.14 -8.18
CA VAL A 148 -27.18 -6.41 -6.92
C VAL A 148 -26.84 -7.38 -5.78
N ILE A 149 -25.71 -7.15 -5.08
CA ILE A 149 -25.26 -7.98 -3.95
C ILE A 149 -25.91 -7.52 -2.65
N GLU A 150 -26.04 -6.20 -2.44
CA GLU A 150 -26.67 -5.61 -1.26
C GLU A 150 -27.67 -4.53 -1.66
N ASN A 151 -28.67 -4.27 -0.81
CA ASN A 151 -29.73 -3.32 -1.14
C ASN A 151 -29.18 -1.88 -1.12
N VAL A 152 -29.24 -1.19 -2.26
CA VAL A 152 -28.76 0.19 -2.41
C VAL A 152 -29.93 1.17 -2.46
N GLY A 153 -31.12 0.71 -2.87
CA GLY A 153 -32.31 1.56 -3.05
C GLY A 153 -32.30 2.29 -4.40
N GLU A 154 -32.82 3.52 -4.42
CA GLU A 154 -32.92 4.33 -5.64
C GLU A 154 -31.59 5.01 -5.97
N VAL A 155 -31.10 4.79 -7.19
CA VAL A 155 -29.87 5.40 -7.70
C VAL A 155 -30.18 6.24 -8.93
N MET A 156 -29.71 7.49 -8.92
CA MET A 156 -29.77 8.38 -10.07
C MET A 156 -28.68 7.98 -11.07
N THR A 157 -29.10 7.61 -12.28
CA THR A 157 -28.23 7.38 -13.43
C THR A 157 -28.43 8.49 -14.45
N ASN A 158 -27.51 8.60 -15.41
CA ASN A 158 -27.64 9.55 -16.53
C ASN A 158 -28.91 9.32 -17.37
N ASN A 159 -29.49 8.12 -17.30
CA ASN A 159 -30.68 7.74 -18.05
C ASN A 159 -31.96 7.73 -17.19
N GLY A 160 -31.88 8.15 -15.93
CA GLY A 160 -33.02 8.20 -15.00
C GLY A 160 -32.78 7.48 -13.67
N ILE A 161 -33.83 7.34 -12.88
CA ILE A 161 -33.78 6.70 -11.56
C ILE A 161 -33.96 5.19 -11.73
N ILE A 162 -33.10 4.39 -11.10
CA ILE A 162 -33.17 2.93 -11.11
C ILE A 162 -33.21 2.45 -9.66
N GLU A 163 -34.13 1.53 -9.36
CA GLU A 163 -34.20 0.88 -8.06
C GLU A 163 -33.32 -0.40 -8.04
N LEU A 164 -32.37 -0.45 -7.11
CA LEU A 164 -31.41 -1.53 -6.95
C LEU A 164 -31.69 -2.33 -5.67
N LEU A 165 -32.58 -3.30 -5.81
CA LEU A 165 -32.94 -4.24 -4.76
C LEU A 165 -31.99 -5.45 -4.73
N LYS A 166 -31.65 -5.94 -3.53
CA LYS A 166 -30.76 -7.09 -3.35
C LYS A 166 -31.24 -8.30 -4.15
N GLY A 167 -30.34 -8.89 -4.95
CA GLY A 167 -30.60 -10.07 -5.76
C GLY A 167 -31.20 -9.79 -7.15
N SER A 168 -31.65 -8.55 -7.42
CA SER A 168 -32.13 -8.18 -8.75
C SER A 168 -30.98 -8.12 -9.77
N GLN A 169 -31.36 -8.20 -11.05
CA GLN A 169 -30.47 -7.99 -12.18
C GLN A 169 -31.00 -6.87 -13.03
N THR A 170 -30.15 -5.91 -13.35
CA THR A 170 -30.54 -4.75 -14.15
C THR A 170 -29.49 -4.49 -15.22
N MET A 171 -29.93 -4.07 -16.39
CA MET A 171 -29.06 -3.63 -17.48
C MET A 171 -28.72 -2.15 -17.28
N VAL A 172 -27.43 -1.85 -17.21
CA VAL A 172 -26.94 -0.50 -16.91
C VAL A 172 -25.86 -0.11 -17.90
N ARG A 173 -25.70 1.19 -18.13
CA ARG A 173 -24.63 1.71 -18.97
C ARG A 173 -23.32 1.67 -18.19
N GLU A 174 -22.29 1.03 -18.74
CA GLU A 174 -21.00 0.88 -18.03
C GLU A 174 -20.29 2.22 -17.82
N ALA A 175 -20.50 3.17 -18.74
CA ALA A 175 -19.93 4.51 -18.66
C ALA A 175 -20.56 5.40 -17.58
N ASP A 176 -21.63 4.96 -16.91
CA ASP A 176 -22.23 5.73 -15.83
C ASP A 176 -21.36 5.68 -14.56
N SER A 177 -21.00 6.86 -14.06
CA SER A 177 -20.12 7.01 -12.90
C SER A 177 -20.67 6.37 -11.63
N ASN A 178 -21.97 6.55 -11.37
CA ASN A 178 -22.59 6.04 -10.14
C ASN A 178 -22.59 4.51 -10.15
N ILE A 179 -22.85 3.91 -11.31
CA ILE A 179 -22.79 2.46 -11.50
C ILE A 179 -21.36 1.94 -11.37
N ALA A 180 -20.39 2.59 -12.02
CA ALA A 180 -18.99 2.20 -11.93
C ALA A 180 -18.48 2.23 -10.47
N LYS A 181 -18.87 3.26 -9.71
CA LYS A 181 -18.57 3.38 -8.27
C LYS A 181 -19.19 2.25 -7.44
N LEU A 182 -20.48 1.95 -7.66
CA LEU A 182 -21.16 0.87 -6.94
C LEU A 182 -20.58 -0.52 -7.24
N ILE A 183 -20.11 -0.77 -8.46
CA ILE A 183 -19.38 -1.99 -8.81
C ILE A 183 -18.05 -2.06 -8.04
N ARG A 184 -17.29 -0.97 -7.96
CA ARG A 184 -16.01 -0.92 -7.23
C ARG A 184 -16.16 -1.15 -5.74
N LEU A 185 -17.19 -0.56 -5.14
CA LEU A 185 -17.51 -0.76 -3.72
C LEU A 185 -18.01 -2.18 -3.40
N GLY A 186 -18.34 -2.97 -4.43
CA GLY A 186 -18.79 -4.35 -4.28
C GLY A 186 -20.30 -4.51 -4.08
N TYR A 187 -21.08 -3.43 -4.19
CA TYR A 187 -22.54 -3.49 -4.14
C TYR A 187 -23.14 -4.16 -5.38
N LEU A 188 -22.46 -4.04 -6.52
CA LEU A 188 -22.87 -4.59 -7.80
C LEU A 188 -21.81 -5.55 -8.35
N LYS A 189 -22.24 -6.64 -8.96
CA LYS A 189 -21.37 -7.59 -9.67
C LYS A 189 -21.76 -7.69 -11.13
N LYS A 190 -20.81 -7.47 -12.04
CA LYS A 190 -21.01 -7.71 -13.47
C LYS A 190 -21.27 -9.19 -13.72
N ILE A 191 -22.27 -9.48 -14.55
CA ILE A 191 -22.58 -10.81 -15.03
C ILE A 191 -22.09 -10.85 -16.47
N ASP A 192 -21.00 -11.57 -16.71
CA ASP A 192 -20.56 -11.84 -18.07
C ASP A 192 -21.52 -12.86 -18.68
N SER A 193 -22.39 -12.41 -19.59
CA SER A 193 -23.03 -13.32 -20.54
C SER A 193 -21.95 -13.80 -21.52
N TYR A 194 -21.64 -15.09 -21.44
CA TYR A 194 -20.92 -15.82 -22.49
C TYR A 194 -21.58 -15.62 -23.85
#